data_AF-C4JED4-F1
#
_entry.id   AF-C4JED4-F1
#
_cell.length_a   1.000
_cell.length_b   1.000
_cell.length_c   1.000
_cell.angle_alpha   90.00
_cell.angle_beta   90.00
_cell.angle_gamma   90.00
#
_symmetry.space_group_name_H-M   'P 1'
#
loop_
_entity.id
_entity.type
_entity.pdbx_description
1 polymer ?
#
loop_
_entity_poly.entity_id
_entity_poly.type
_entity_poly.pdbx_seq_one_letter_code
_entity_poly.pdbx_strand_id
1 'polypeptide(L)'
;MAGQLAYLEKPPLPYVPGQRFTVRAHSPLSLLPPKRGEYDLSPEANKERERLSPLQRCLLHPPNGGSFGESTVEFEISHGIRHGKDHFSQIVAVNILATSSKSPKALQNVTNAVAKIYDPLYIDHFDDDHDPFVYVERGYATKVAVYKRLASLQGTVIPILYGSYALDLPIDGSTRSVRLILMEHVQGLSMMYLKP
;
A
#
# COMPACT_ATOMS: atom_id res chain seq x y z
N MET A 1 25.67 3.53 18.14
CA MET A 1 26.28 4.38 17.10
C MET A 1 26.21 3.78 15.68
N ALA A 2 25.99 2.46 15.50
CA ALA A 2 25.80 1.86 14.18
C ALA A 2 24.36 1.99 13.59
N GLY A 3 23.35 2.19 14.43
CA GLY A 3 21.94 2.27 14.00
C GLY A 3 21.54 3.55 13.25
N GLN A 4 22.37 4.60 13.27
CA GLN A 4 22.06 5.89 12.65
C GLN A 4 22.51 5.98 11.17
N LEU A 5 23.41 5.11 10.72
CA LEU A 5 23.94 5.13 9.36
C LEU A 5 23.02 4.42 8.34
N ALA A 6 22.08 3.58 8.79
CA ALA A 6 21.15 2.86 7.90
C ALA A 6 19.92 3.68 7.43
N TYR A 7 19.76 4.93 7.91
CA TYR A 7 18.76 5.86 7.36
C TYR A 7 19.12 6.40 5.96
N LEU A 8 20.33 6.08 5.45
CA LEU A 8 20.93 6.61 4.22
C LEU A 8 20.60 5.85 2.92
N GLU A 9 19.94 4.68 2.94
CA GLU A 9 19.80 3.84 1.73
C GLU A 9 18.36 3.53 1.27
N LYS A 10 17.33 4.21 1.80
CA LYS A 10 16.01 4.12 1.15
C LYS A 10 16.04 4.95 -0.14
N PRO A 11 15.72 4.37 -1.31
CA PRO A 11 15.64 5.14 -2.54
C PRO A 11 14.55 6.22 -2.43
N PRO A 12 14.64 7.31 -3.22
CA PRO A 12 13.62 8.36 -3.24
C PRO A 12 12.22 7.78 -3.41
N LEU A 13 11.24 8.36 -2.73
CA LEU A 13 9.84 7.91 -2.81
C LEU A 13 9.36 8.01 -4.27
N PRO A 14 8.90 6.92 -4.91
CA PRO A 14 8.46 6.96 -6.30
C PRO A 14 7.09 7.66 -6.45
N TYR A 15 6.38 7.86 -5.33
CA TYR A 15 5.01 8.37 -5.33
C TYR A 15 4.96 9.91 -5.32
N VAL A 16 5.43 10.53 -6.40
CA VAL A 16 5.50 12.00 -6.56
C VAL A 16 4.62 12.49 -7.72
N PRO A 17 4.16 13.76 -7.70
CA PRO A 17 3.31 14.32 -8.76
C PRO A 17 3.86 14.11 -10.17
N GLY A 18 2.98 13.78 -11.12
CA GLY A 18 3.29 13.52 -12.52
C GLY A 18 3.81 12.10 -12.82
N GLN A 19 4.10 11.29 -11.80
CA GLN A 19 4.48 9.89 -12.01
C GLN A 19 3.28 9.05 -12.40
N ARG A 20 3.49 8.15 -13.37
CA ARG A 20 2.46 7.26 -13.91
C ARG A 20 2.71 5.82 -13.53
N PHE A 21 1.64 5.12 -13.23
CA PHE A 21 1.68 3.72 -12.84
C PHE A 21 0.56 2.95 -13.52
N THR A 22 0.89 1.74 -13.95
CA THR A 22 -0.09 0.74 -14.37
C THR A 22 -0.18 -0.33 -13.30
N VAL A 23 -1.37 -0.51 -12.75
CA VAL A 23 -1.62 -1.47 -11.68
C VAL A 23 -2.54 -2.57 -12.16
N ARG A 24 -2.31 -3.79 -11.67
CA ARG A 24 -3.08 -4.97 -12.03
C ARG A 24 -3.97 -5.40 -10.88
N ALA A 25 -5.22 -5.75 -11.16
CA ALA A 25 -6.14 -6.21 -10.14
C ALA A 25 -5.56 -7.40 -9.37
N HIS A 26 -5.67 -7.34 -8.06
CA HIS A 26 -5.14 -8.34 -7.14
C HIS A 26 -6.12 -8.54 -6.00
N SER A 27 -6.42 -9.81 -5.68
CA SER A 27 -7.18 -10.16 -4.49
C SER A 27 -6.25 -10.85 -3.48
N PRO A 28 -6.20 -10.35 -2.23
CA PRO A 28 -5.43 -11.01 -1.17
C PRO A 28 -6.01 -12.39 -0.87
N LEU A 29 -5.18 -13.27 -0.31
CA LEU A 29 -5.65 -14.50 0.30
C LEU A 29 -6.62 -14.20 1.45
N SER A 30 -7.58 -15.10 1.67
CA SER A 30 -8.49 -14.98 2.81
C SER A 30 -7.69 -15.07 4.10
N LEU A 31 -7.78 -14.04 4.94
CA LEU A 31 -7.06 -14.02 6.21
C LEU A 31 -7.79 -14.86 7.26
N LEU A 32 -7.03 -15.68 7.98
CA LEU A 32 -7.45 -16.17 9.29
C LEU A 32 -7.33 -15.03 10.33
N PRO A 33 -8.08 -15.12 11.45
CA PRO A 33 -7.93 -14.17 12.56
C PRO A 33 -6.49 -14.07 13.06
N PRO A 34 -6.06 -12.89 13.55
CA PRO A 34 -4.76 -12.72 14.18
C PRO A 34 -4.48 -13.75 15.24
N LYS A 35 -3.35 -14.45 15.08
CA LYS A 35 -2.74 -15.16 16.20
C LYS A 35 -2.07 -14.14 17.12
N ARG A 36 -2.01 -14.44 18.41
CA ARG A 36 -1.26 -13.62 19.37
C ARG A 36 0.21 -13.58 18.93
N GLY A 37 0.78 -12.38 18.88
CA GLY A 37 2.16 -12.14 18.47
C GLY A 37 2.45 -12.31 16.98
N GLU A 38 1.43 -12.39 16.12
CA GLU A 38 1.65 -12.57 14.67
C GLU A 38 2.36 -11.38 14.04
N TYR A 39 2.26 -10.19 14.62
CA TYR A 39 2.95 -9.00 14.13
C TYR A 39 4.34 -8.82 14.74
N ASP A 40 4.68 -9.59 15.79
CA ASP A 40 5.90 -9.39 16.56
C ASP A 40 7.13 -9.69 15.68
N LEU A 41 8.17 -8.88 15.83
CA LEU A 41 9.42 -9.10 15.12
C LEU A 41 10.07 -10.40 15.60
N SER A 42 10.21 -11.39 14.70
CA SER A 42 10.87 -12.66 15.05
C SER A 42 12.38 -12.46 15.30
N PRO A 43 13.03 -13.33 16.10
CA PRO A 43 14.47 -13.27 16.29
C PRO A 43 15.27 -13.34 14.98
N GLU A 44 14.75 -14.09 14.00
CA GLU A 44 15.32 -14.21 12.66
C GLU A 44 15.17 -12.90 11.87
N ALA A 45 13.98 -12.29 11.88
CA ALA A 45 13.72 -11.01 11.23
C ALA A 45 14.54 -9.87 11.86
N ASN A 46 14.78 -9.93 13.18
CA ASN A 46 15.66 -8.98 13.86
C ASN A 46 17.12 -9.13 13.42
N LYS A 47 17.64 -10.37 13.34
CA LYS A 47 19.00 -10.62 12.81
C LYS A 47 19.15 -10.19 11.36
N GLU A 48 18.11 -10.35 10.55
CA GLU A 48 18.08 -9.87 9.17
C GLU A 48 18.15 -8.35 9.12
N ARG A 49 17.35 -7.65 9.95
CA ARG A 49 17.37 -6.19 10.08
C ARG A 49 18.75 -5.64 10.41
N GLU A 50 19.52 -6.32 11.24
CA GLU A 50 20.89 -5.91 11.60
C GLU A 50 21.88 -6.04 10.43
N ARG A 51 21.58 -6.86 9.42
CA ARG A 51 22.51 -7.25 8.35
C ARG A 51 22.16 -6.70 6.98
N LEU A 52 20.87 -6.50 6.71
CA LEU A 52 20.35 -6.13 5.39
C LEU A 52 19.72 -4.74 5.42
N SER A 53 19.91 -3.98 4.35
CA SER A 53 19.23 -2.71 4.17
C SER A 53 17.70 -2.93 3.99
N PRO A 54 16.86 -1.94 4.28
CA PRO A 54 15.41 -2.02 4.03
C PRO A 54 15.06 -2.50 2.61
N LEU A 55 15.81 -2.04 1.61
CA LEU A 55 15.60 -2.44 0.22
C LEU A 55 15.92 -3.92 -0.02
N GLN A 56 17.04 -4.42 0.50
CA GLN A 56 17.41 -5.83 0.38
C GLN A 56 16.37 -6.73 1.05
N ARG A 57 15.85 -6.33 2.21
CA ARG A 57 14.77 -7.03 2.90
C ARG A 57 13.49 -7.05 2.06
N CYS A 58 13.12 -5.94 1.41
CA CYS A 58 11.96 -5.91 0.51
C CYS A 58 12.10 -6.82 -0.71
N LEU A 59 13.32 -7.01 -1.22
CA LEU A 59 13.57 -7.94 -2.32
C LEU A 59 13.53 -9.40 -1.85
N LEU A 60 13.94 -9.66 -0.60
CA LEU A 60 13.91 -11.00 0.01
C LEU A 60 12.48 -11.41 0.42
N HIS A 61 11.65 -10.45 0.82
CA HIS A 61 10.28 -10.65 1.30
C HIS A 61 9.26 -9.98 0.36
N PRO A 62 9.04 -10.53 -0.86
CA PRO A 62 7.97 -10.05 -1.71
C PRO A 62 6.60 -10.22 -1.03
N PRO A 63 5.60 -9.37 -1.35
CA PRO A 63 4.26 -9.52 -0.79
C PRO A 63 3.72 -10.93 -1.00
N ASN A 64 2.95 -11.41 -0.02
CA ASN A 64 2.39 -12.75 -0.07
C ASN A 64 1.47 -12.95 -1.29
N GLY A 65 1.18 -14.22 -1.55
CA GLY A 65 0.37 -14.64 -2.68
C GLY A 65 -1.06 -14.08 -2.68
N GLY A 66 -1.83 -14.51 -3.65
CA GLY A 66 -3.17 -14.00 -3.93
C GLY A 66 -3.54 -14.35 -5.35
N SER A 67 -4.63 -13.81 -5.83
CA SER A 67 -5.04 -14.00 -7.23
C SER A 67 -4.97 -12.70 -8.00
N PHE A 68 -4.27 -12.74 -9.13
CA PHE A 68 -4.25 -11.63 -10.08
C PHE A 68 -5.46 -11.73 -11.01
N GLY A 69 -6.17 -10.61 -11.14
CA GLY A 69 -7.21 -10.44 -12.13
C GLY A 69 -6.66 -9.96 -13.48
N GLU A 70 -7.55 -9.77 -14.43
CA GLU A 70 -7.24 -9.22 -15.76
C GLU A 70 -7.55 -7.72 -15.88
N SER A 71 -8.14 -7.13 -14.84
CA SER A 71 -8.36 -5.68 -14.81
C SER A 71 -7.03 -4.97 -14.59
N THR A 72 -6.79 -3.91 -15.36
CA THR A 72 -5.67 -3.00 -15.17
C THR A 72 -6.17 -1.58 -15.11
N VAL A 73 -5.46 -0.74 -14.37
CA VAL A 73 -5.74 0.69 -14.23
C VAL A 73 -4.44 1.44 -14.41
N GLU A 74 -4.46 2.42 -15.29
CA GLU A 74 -3.38 3.40 -15.44
C GLU A 74 -3.79 4.68 -14.73
N PHE A 75 -2.91 5.20 -13.88
CA PHE A 75 -3.14 6.46 -13.19
C PHE A 75 -1.87 7.29 -13.11
N GLU A 76 -2.05 8.59 -12.93
CA GLU A 76 -0.99 9.56 -12.65
C GLU A 76 -1.16 10.09 -11.23
N ILE A 77 -0.06 10.25 -10.49
CA ILE A 77 -0.11 10.90 -9.18
C ILE A 77 -0.35 12.39 -9.37
N SER A 78 -1.41 12.91 -8.74
CA SER A 78 -1.68 14.34 -8.75
C SER A 78 -0.97 15.05 -7.61
N HIS A 79 -1.13 14.57 -6.37
CA HIS A 79 -0.43 15.10 -5.19
C HIS A 79 -0.43 14.10 -4.02
N GLY A 80 0.47 14.35 -3.06
CA GLY A 80 0.50 13.61 -1.80
C GLY A 80 -0.59 14.07 -0.84
N ILE A 81 -1.31 13.13 -0.23
CA ILE A 81 -2.24 13.41 0.88
C ILE A 81 -1.52 13.14 2.21
N ARG A 82 -0.91 11.96 2.32
CA ARG A 82 -0.07 11.55 3.46
C ARG A 82 0.92 10.50 2.99
N HIS A 83 2.14 10.92 2.73
CA HIS A 83 3.19 10.07 2.17
C HIS A 83 4.56 10.58 2.66
N GLY A 84 5.57 9.72 2.62
CA GLY A 84 6.87 9.97 3.20
C GLY A 84 7.35 8.83 4.11
N LYS A 85 8.42 9.13 4.85
CA LYS A 85 9.06 8.17 5.77
C LYS A 85 8.13 7.88 6.95
N ASP A 86 8.26 6.67 7.47
CA ASP A 86 7.69 6.24 8.76
C ASP A 86 6.15 6.29 8.77
N HIS A 87 5.55 6.14 7.58
CA HIS A 87 4.12 5.97 7.40
C HIS A 87 3.81 4.52 7.01
N PHE A 88 2.92 3.87 7.77
CA PHE A 88 2.43 2.51 7.51
C PHE A 88 1.76 2.31 6.15
N SER A 89 1.41 3.40 5.46
CA SER A 89 0.92 3.38 4.09
C SER A 89 1.11 4.76 3.46
N GLN A 90 1.46 4.77 2.19
CA GLN A 90 1.56 5.98 1.37
C GLN A 90 0.18 6.30 0.80
N ILE A 91 -0.33 7.51 1.01
CA ILE A 91 -1.65 7.96 0.56
C ILE A 91 -1.44 9.13 -0.39
N VAL A 92 -1.84 8.92 -1.64
CA VAL A 92 -1.70 9.89 -2.72
C VAL A 92 -3.02 10.04 -3.47
N ALA A 93 -3.32 11.24 -3.92
CA ALA A 93 -4.39 11.48 -4.88
C ALA A 93 -3.87 11.14 -6.28
N VAL A 94 -4.75 10.55 -7.10
CA VAL A 94 -4.40 10.08 -8.45
C VAL A 94 -5.48 10.45 -9.46
N ASN A 95 -5.03 10.77 -10.67
CA ASN A 95 -5.88 10.96 -11.83
C ASN A 95 -5.95 9.63 -12.58
N ILE A 96 -7.14 9.10 -12.81
CA ILE A 96 -7.34 7.87 -13.57
C ILE A 96 -7.21 8.20 -15.06
N LEU A 97 -6.24 7.59 -15.73
CA LEU A 97 -5.96 7.83 -17.15
C LEU A 97 -6.66 6.81 -18.03
N ALA A 98 -6.61 5.53 -17.66
CA ALA A 98 -7.21 4.45 -18.40
C ALA A 98 -7.62 3.30 -17.49
N THR A 99 -8.70 2.61 -17.85
CA THR A 99 -9.16 1.39 -17.18
C THR A 99 -9.42 0.33 -18.24
N SER A 100 -9.00 -0.92 -17.99
CA SER A 100 -9.33 -2.00 -18.92
C SER A 100 -10.84 -2.32 -18.90
N SER A 101 -11.34 -2.96 -19.96
CA SER A 101 -12.77 -3.31 -20.11
C SER A 101 -13.31 -4.22 -19.00
N LYS A 102 -12.43 -4.96 -18.31
CA LYS A 102 -12.77 -5.85 -17.18
C LYS A 102 -12.76 -5.14 -15.83
N SER A 103 -12.57 -3.82 -15.79
CA SER A 103 -12.51 -3.05 -14.55
C SER A 103 -13.87 -2.94 -13.86
N PRO A 104 -13.90 -2.82 -12.51
CA PRO A 104 -15.15 -2.71 -11.77
C PRO A 104 -16.02 -1.55 -12.25
N LYS A 105 -17.34 -1.74 -12.30
CA LYS A 105 -18.30 -0.69 -12.69
C LYS A 105 -18.16 0.58 -11.86
N ALA A 106 -17.85 0.44 -10.57
CA ALA A 106 -17.63 1.56 -9.67
C ALA A 106 -16.46 2.48 -10.09
N LEU A 107 -15.52 1.97 -10.88
CA LEU A 107 -14.39 2.74 -11.41
C LEU A 107 -14.70 3.34 -12.80
N GLN A 108 -15.79 2.94 -13.46
CA GLN A 108 -16.16 3.50 -14.75
C GLN A 108 -16.52 4.98 -14.59
N ASN A 109 -15.93 5.84 -15.42
CA ASN A 109 -16.08 7.30 -15.39
C ASN A 109 -15.47 8.00 -14.16
N VAL A 110 -14.73 7.28 -13.32
CA VAL A 110 -13.96 7.91 -12.24
C VAL A 110 -12.73 8.56 -12.85
N THR A 111 -12.59 9.87 -12.68
CA THR A 111 -11.42 10.64 -13.16
C THR A 111 -10.39 10.87 -12.05
N ASN A 112 -10.80 10.81 -10.79
CA ASN A 112 -9.96 11.05 -9.62
C ASN A 112 -10.22 10.00 -8.53
N ALA A 113 -9.15 9.51 -7.92
CA ALA A 113 -9.21 8.55 -6.82
C ALA A 113 -8.11 8.83 -5.79
N VAL A 114 -8.15 8.09 -4.67
CA VAL A 114 -7.06 7.99 -3.71
C VAL A 114 -6.43 6.62 -3.84
N ALA A 115 -5.11 6.59 -4.07
CA ALA A 115 -4.32 5.39 -3.94
C ALA A 115 -3.75 5.31 -2.52
N LYS A 116 -4.11 4.24 -1.81
CA LYS A 116 -3.46 3.86 -0.55
C LYS A 116 -2.55 2.67 -0.81
N ILE A 117 -1.24 2.93 -0.74
CA ILE A 117 -0.17 2.03 -1.13
C ILE A 117 0.51 1.48 0.12
N TYR A 118 0.65 0.16 0.16
CA TYR A 118 1.24 -0.61 1.25
C TYR A 118 2.65 -1.01 0.84
N ASP A 119 3.57 -0.05 0.95
CA ASP A 119 4.97 -0.23 0.59
C ASP A 119 5.83 -0.41 1.85
N PRO A 120 6.31 -1.64 2.16
CA PRO A 120 7.10 -1.89 3.35
C PRO A 120 8.40 -1.08 3.36
N LEU A 121 8.97 -0.75 2.19
CA LEU A 121 10.25 -0.04 2.08
C LEU A 121 10.27 1.30 2.80
N TYR A 122 9.12 1.96 2.88
CA TYR A 122 9.00 3.31 3.47
C TYR A 122 8.45 3.31 4.90
N ILE A 123 8.20 2.13 5.48
CA ILE A 123 7.86 1.99 6.90
C ILE A 123 9.11 2.13 7.75
N ASP A 124 8.94 2.53 9.00
CA ASP A 124 10.03 2.49 9.96
C ASP A 124 10.47 1.04 10.18
N HIS A 125 11.68 0.71 9.73
CA HIS A 125 12.25 -0.62 9.94
C HIS A 125 12.98 -0.73 11.29
N PHE A 126 13.16 0.37 12.02
CA PHE A 126 13.86 0.41 13.30
C PHE A 126 12.93 0.23 14.49
N ASP A 127 11.61 0.37 14.29
CA ASP A 127 10.60 -0.14 15.21
C ASP A 127 10.85 -1.64 15.45
N ASP A 128 11.18 -2.00 16.69
CA ASP A 128 11.50 -3.35 17.13
C ASP A 128 10.27 -4.15 17.58
N ASP A 129 9.10 -3.49 17.67
CA ASP A 129 7.88 -4.14 18.11
C ASP A 129 7.22 -4.96 16.99
N HIS A 130 7.37 -4.55 15.72
CA HIS A 130 6.59 -5.12 14.62
C HIS A 130 7.41 -5.50 13.38
N ASP A 131 7.06 -6.62 12.75
CA ASP A 131 7.55 -6.96 11.40
C ASP A 131 6.81 -6.11 10.34
N PRO A 132 7.52 -5.22 9.61
CA PRO A 132 6.89 -4.32 8.66
C PRO A 132 6.23 -5.05 7.49
N PHE A 133 6.73 -6.23 7.10
CA PHE A 133 6.20 -7.03 5.98
C PHE A 133 4.88 -7.70 6.33
N VAL A 134 4.81 -8.29 7.53
CA VAL A 134 3.55 -8.88 8.03
C VAL A 134 2.51 -7.78 8.23
N TYR A 135 2.92 -6.65 8.79
CA TYR A 135 2.03 -5.54 9.10
C TYR A 135 1.38 -4.93 7.83
N VAL A 136 2.16 -4.67 6.77
CA VAL A 136 1.60 -4.13 5.51
C VAL A 136 0.68 -5.10 4.80
N GLU A 137 1.09 -6.36 4.71
CA GLU A 137 0.32 -7.39 4.03
C GLU A 137 -1.04 -7.55 4.70
N ARG A 138 -1.03 -7.60 6.04
CA ARG A 138 -2.25 -7.68 6.81
C ARG A 138 -3.10 -6.42 6.69
N GLY A 139 -2.49 -5.24 6.78
CA GLY A 139 -3.19 -3.98 6.63
C GLY A 139 -3.93 -3.91 5.28
N TYR A 140 -3.28 -4.33 4.20
CA TYR A 140 -3.87 -4.46 2.88
C TYR A 140 -5.03 -5.47 2.87
N ALA A 141 -4.77 -6.71 3.27
CA ALA A 141 -5.73 -7.80 3.16
C ALA A 141 -6.96 -7.59 4.07
N THR A 142 -6.76 -7.09 5.30
CA THR A 142 -7.85 -6.71 6.21
C THR A 142 -8.68 -5.57 5.64
N LYS A 143 -8.07 -4.51 5.07
CA LYS A 143 -8.86 -3.43 4.46
C LYS A 143 -9.72 -3.94 3.31
N VAL A 144 -9.17 -4.77 2.43
CA VAL A 144 -9.94 -5.34 1.31
C VAL A 144 -11.11 -6.18 1.83
N ALA A 145 -10.88 -7.01 2.85
CA ALA A 145 -11.93 -7.83 3.47
C ALA A 145 -13.03 -6.97 4.12
N VAL A 146 -12.66 -5.90 4.84
CA VAL A 146 -13.61 -4.97 5.49
C VAL A 146 -14.48 -4.28 4.45
N TYR A 147 -13.90 -3.72 3.39
CA TYR A 147 -14.68 -3.08 2.33
C TYR A 147 -15.64 -4.05 1.64
N LYS A 148 -15.21 -5.30 1.37
CA LYS A 148 -16.08 -6.35 0.83
C LYS A 148 -17.23 -6.68 1.80
N ARG A 149 -16.95 -6.76 3.10
CA ARG A 149 -17.97 -7.06 4.14
C ARG A 149 -18.96 -5.92 4.32
N LEU A 150 -18.51 -4.68 4.17
CA LEU A 150 -19.31 -3.45 4.35
C LEU A 150 -19.74 -2.85 3.00
N ALA A 151 -19.93 -3.67 1.97
CA ALA A 151 -20.25 -3.20 0.62
C ALA A 151 -21.50 -2.30 0.57
N SER A 152 -22.51 -2.56 1.41
CA SER A 152 -23.75 -1.76 1.47
C SER A 152 -23.56 -0.37 2.06
N LEU A 153 -22.43 -0.09 2.73
CA LEU A 153 -22.12 1.20 3.36
C LEU A 153 -21.23 2.10 2.49
N GLN A 154 -20.74 1.57 1.38
CA GLN A 154 -19.85 2.30 0.48
C GLN A 154 -20.57 3.42 -0.28
N GLY A 155 -19.91 4.57 -0.42
CA GLY A 155 -20.46 5.77 -1.07
C GLY A 155 -21.48 6.52 -0.22
N THR A 156 -21.68 6.11 1.04
CA THR A 156 -22.59 6.76 1.99
C THR A 156 -21.90 6.99 3.32
N VAL A 157 -21.62 5.91 4.05
CA VAL A 157 -21.00 5.96 5.40
C VAL A 157 -19.49 5.79 5.31
N ILE A 158 -19.02 4.98 4.36
CA ILE A 158 -17.60 4.77 4.09
C ILE A 158 -17.29 5.06 2.61
N PRO A 159 -16.04 5.42 2.27
CA PRO A 159 -15.65 5.67 0.89
C PRO A 159 -15.90 4.46 -0.02
N ILE A 160 -16.14 4.69 -1.31
CA ILE A 160 -16.20 3.59 -2.29
C ILE A 160 -14.81 2.96 -2.47
N LEU A 161 -14.74 1.63 -2.45
CA LEU A 161 -13.58 0.87 -2.90
C LEU A 161 -13.70 0.61 -4.40
N TYR A 162 -12.83 1.24 -5.19
CA TYR A 162 -12.79 1.00 -6.63
C TYR A 162 -12.10 -0.32 -6.99
N GLY A 163 -11.15 -0.74 -6.16
CA GLY A 163 -10.53 -2.06 -6.29
C GLY A 163 -9.26 -2.22 -5.46
N SER A 164 -8.72 -3.43 -5.50
CA SER A 164 -7.45 -3.80 -4.91
C SER A 164 -6.49 -4.26 -5.99
N TYR A 165 -5.25 -3.80 -5.92
CA TYR A 165 -4.29 -3.91 -7.02
C TYR A 165 -2.88 -4.23 -6.52
N ALA A 166 -2.08 -4.74 -7.44
CA ALA A 166 -0.64 -4.89 -7.34
C ALA A 166 0.03 -3.89 -8.29
N LEU A 167 1.15 -3.33 -7.84
CA LEU A 167 2.01 -2.44 -8.59
C LEU A 167 3.43 -3.00 -8.55
N ASP A 168 4.02 -3.18 -9.73
CA ASP A 168 5.39 -3.64 -9.87
C ASP A 168 6.30 -2.42 -10.10
N LEU A 169 7.27 -2.23 -9.21
CA LEU A 169 8.20 -1.11 -9.23
C LEU A 169 9.60 -1.60 -9.63
N PRO A 170 10.23 -1.02 -10.66
CA PRO A 170 11.59 -1.38 -11.04
C PRO A 170 12.59 -0.90 -9.98
N ILE A 171 13.60 -1.73 -9.68
CA ILE A 171 14.72 -1.37 -8.82
C ILE A 171 15.97 -2.15 -9.24
N ASP A 172 17.04 -1.45 -9.66
CA ASP A 172 18.37 -1.99 -9.96
C ASP A 172 18.39 -3.35 -10.68
N GLY A 173 17.64 -3.46 -11.78
CA GLY A 173 17.58 -4.68 -12.60
C GLY A 173 16.66 -5.79 -12.06
N SER A 174 15.98 -5.53 -10.94
CA SER A 174 14.93 -6.34 -10.35
C SER A 174 13.60 -5.58 -10.33
N THR A 175 12.57 -6.24 -9.83
CA THR A 175 11.22 -5.68 -9.64
C THR A 175 10.74 -6.01 -8.25
N ARG A 176 10.27 -5.00 -7.52
CA ARG A 176 9.57 -5.17 -6.25
C ARG A 176 8.08 -4.94 -6.45
N SER A 177 7.26 -5.90 -6.03
CA SER A 177 5.80 -5.75 -6.07
C SER A 177 5.32 -5.07 -4.79
N VAL A 178 4.34 -4.18 -4.89
CA VAL A 178 3.65 -3.57 -3.74
C VAL A 178 2.14 -3.71 -3.93
N ARG A 179 1.40 -3.70 -2.81
CA ARG A 179 -0.06 -3.78 -2.83
C ARG A 179 -0.66 -2.39 -2.63
N LEU A 180 -1.79 -2.13 -3.27
CA LEU A 180 -2.55 -0.90 -3.04
C LEU A 180 -4.04 -1.13 -3.19
N ILE A 181 -4.82 -0.17 -2.69
CA ILE A 181 -6.23 -0.04 -3.00
C ILE A 181 -6.48 1.31 -3.66
N LEU A 182 -7.40 1.34 -4.62
CA LEU A 182 -7.97 2.57 -5.14
C LEU A 182 -9.32 2.78 -4.47
N MET A 183 -9.53 3.97 -3.93
CA MET A 183 -10.75 4.33 -3.21
C MET A 183 -11.18 5.75 -3.54
N GLU A 184 -12.43 6.05 -3.22
CA GLU A 184 -13.02 7.38 -3.38
C GLU A 184 -12.23 8.46 -2.64
N HIS A 185 -12.08 9.62 -3.29
CA HIS A 185 -11.54 10.81 -2.67
C HIS A 185 -12.65 11.57 -1.95
N VAL A 186 -12.66 11.49 -0.62
CA VAL A 186 -13.58 12.26 0.22
C VAL A 186 -13.16 13.72 0.24
N GLN A 187 -14.01 14.59 -0.28
CA GLN A 187 -13.79 16.04 -0.25
C GLN A 187 -13.99 16.58 1.17
N GLY A 188 -13.07 17.41 1.62
CA GLY A 188 -13.18 18.12 2.90
C GLY A 188 -11.88 18.15 3.70
N LEU A 189 -11.95 18.78 4.87
CA LEU A 189 -10.85 18.81 5.83
C LEU A 189 -10.84 17.53 6.64
N SER A 190 -9.64 17.03 6.95
CA SER A 190 -9.47 15.97 7.92
C SER A 190 -10.09 16.39 9.26
N MET A 191 -10.87 15.49 9.86
CA MET A 191 -11.48 15.68 11.18
C MET A 191 -10.43 16.00 12.27
N MET A 192 -9.16 15.61 12.08
CA MET A 192 -8.08 15.97 13.01
C MET A 192 -7.81 17.47 13.11
N TYR A 193 -8.21 18.24 12.09
CA TYR A 193 -8.08 19.70 12.08
C TYR A 193 -9.36 20.42 12.53
N LEU A 194 -10.44 19.68 12.78
CA LEU A 194 -11.61 20.28 13.39
C LEU A 194 -11.33 20.58 14.85
N LYS A 195 -11.61 21.81 15.24
CA LYS A 195 -11.68 22.24 16.64
C LYS A 195 -13.15 22.15 17.05
N PRO A 196 -13.59 21.07 17.71
CA PRO A 196 -14.98 20.89 18.10
C PRO A 196 -15.43 21.92 19.14
#